data_AF-A0A645H6U4-F1
#
_entry.id   AF-A0A645H6U4-F1
#
_cell.length_a   1.000
_cell.length_b   1.000
_cell.length_c   1.000
_cell.angle_alpha   90.00
_cell.angle_beta   90.00
_cell.angle_gamma   90.00
#
_symmetry.space_group_name_H-M   'P 1'
#
loop_
_entity.id
_entity.type
_entity.pdbx_description
1 polymer ?
#
loop_
_entity_poly.entity_id
_entity_poly.type
_entity_poly.pdbx_seq_one_letter_code
_entity_poly.pdbx_strand_id
1 'polypeptide(L)' 'MLVETGEILIKNGAQILIAGCTEIGLVLNSSHFDIPLIDPMDVAIEAIVKNKY' A
#
# COMPACT_ATOMS: atom_id res chain seq x y z
N MET A 1 -13.15 -2.30 9.70
CA MET A 1 -12.65 -0.90 9.72
C MET A 1 -11.62 -0.64 8.61
N LEU A 2 -10.40 -1.19 8.65
CA LEU A 2 -9.38 -0.87 7.63
C LEU A 2 -9.59 -1.59 6.28
N VAL A 3 -9.88 -2.90 6.29
CA VAL A 3 -10.21 -3.66 5.07
C VAL A 3 -11.42 -3.03 4.36
N GLU A 4 -12.51 -2.79 5.09
CA GLU A 4 -13.72 -2.14 4.55
C GLU A 4 -13.44 -0.75 3.95
N THR A 5 -12.53 0.03 4.56
CA THR A 5 -12.13 1.33 4.00
C THR A 5 -11.39 1.15 2.67
N GLY A 6 -10.49 0.16 2.59
CA GLY A 6 -9.82 -0.21 1.34
C GLY A 6 -10.82 -0.61 0.24
N GLU A 7 -11.80 -1.44 0.58
CA GLU A 7 -12.87 -1.86 -0.35
C GLU A 7 -13.71 -0.69 -0.86
N ILE A 8 -14.03 0.29 0.00
CA ILE A 8 -14.74 1.51 -0.41
C ILE A 8 -13.91 2.30 -1.43
N LEU A 9 -12.60 2.45 -1.19
CA LEU A 9 -11.70 3.14 -2.13
C LEU A 9 -11.63 2.40 -3.47
N ILE A 10 -11.53 1.07 -3.46
CA ILE A 10 -11.54 0.22 -4.66
C ILE A 10 -12.85 0.42 -5.43
N LYS A 11 -13.99 0.35 -4.75
CA LYS A 11 -15.31 0.57 -5.34
C LYS A 11 -15.46 1.96 -5.97
N ASN A 12 -14.76 2.95 -5.42
CA ASN A 12 -14.71 4.32 -5.95
C ASN A 12 -13.67 4.50 -7.08
N GLY A 13 -13.05 3.42 -7.56
CA GLY A 13 -12.16 3.42 -8.71
C GLY A 13 -10.67 3.46 -8.39
N ALA A 14 -10.27 3.29 -7.11
CA ALA A 14 -8.86 3.13 -6.79
C ALA A 14 -8.32 1.86 -7.46
N GLN A 15 -7.21 2.00 -8.20
CA GLN A 15 -6.52 0.88 -8.86
C GLN A 15 -5.30 0.39 -8.06
N ILE A 16 -4.86 1.20 -7.10
CA ILE A 16 -3.77 0.92 -6.16
C ILE A 16 -4.15 1.53 -4.80
N LEU A 17 -3.83 0.86 -3.71
CA LEU A 17 -3.88 1.40 -2.35
C LEU A 17 -2.47 1.72 -1.87
N ILE A 18 -2.34 2.81 -1.12
CA ILE A 18 -1.07 3.22 -0.51
C ILE A 18 -1.17 3.05 1.01
N ALA A 19 -0.31 2.22 1.59
CA ALA A 19 -0.15 2.08 3.04
C ALA A 19 0.60 3.32 3.58
N GLY A 20 -0.12 4.43 3.73
CA GLY A 20 0.49 5.74 4.03
C GLY A 20 1.12 5.86 5.43
N CYS A 21 0.84 4.93 6.33
CA CYS A 21 1.48 4.85 7.65
C CYS A 21 2.05 3.44 7.83
N THR A 22 3.17 3.32 8.55
CA THR A 22 3.83 2.04 8.79
C THR A 22 2.93 1.05 9.54
N GLU A 23 2.02 1.54 10.40
CA GLU A 23 1.06 0.71 11.14
C GLU A 23 0.04 0.02 10.22
N ILE A 24 -0.27 0.62 9.06
CA ILE A 24 -1.20 0.01 8.11
C ILE A 24 -0.61 -1.28 7.54
N GLY A 25 0.69 -1.29 7.20
CA GLY A 25 1.40 -2.47 6.73
C GLY A 25 1.55 -3.58 7.78
N LEU A 26 1.39 -3.27 9.08
CA LEU A 26 1.38 -4.28 10.15
C LEU A 26 0.08 -5.10 10.18
N VAL A 27 -1.04 -4.53 9.70
CA VAL A 27 -2.38 -5.13 9.82
C VAL A 27 -3.02 -5.45 8.48
N LEU A 28 -2.61 -4.79 7.40
CA LEU A 28 -3.02 -5.06 6.03
C LEU A 28 -1.82 -5.56 5.22
N ASN A 29 -2.09 -6.48 4.31
CA ASN A 29 -1.11 -6.96 3.34
C ASN A 29 -1.82 -7.21 2.00
N SER A 30 -1.05 -7.54 0.97
CA SER A 30 -1.55 -7.72 -0.39
C SER A 30 -2.58 -8.84 -0.56
N SER A 31 -2.74 -9.78 0.37
CA SER A 31 -3.78 -10.81 0.27
C SER A 31 -5.17 -10.34 0.70
N HIS A 32 -5.30 -9.11 1.20
CA HIS A 32 -6.58 -8.54 1.62
C HIS A 32 -7.38 -7.90 0.48
N PHE A 33 -6.75 -7.62 -0.67
CA PHE A 33 -7.34 -6.87 -1.77
C PHE A 33 -6.94 -7.47 -3.12
N ASP A 34 -7.80 -7.32 -4.13
CA ASP A 34 -7.52 -7.76 -5.50
C ASP A 34 -6.63 -6.78 -6.28
N ILE A 35 -6.31 -5.63 -5.68
CA ILE A 35 -5.44 -4.60 -6.26
C ILE A 35 -4.17 -4.41 -5.42
N PRO A 36 -3.08 -3.88 -6.00
CA PRO A 36 -1.84 -3.68 -5.26
C PRO A 36 -2.02 -2.78 -4.04
N LEU A 37 -1.45 -3.21 -2.91
CA LEU A 37 -1.21 -2.40 -1.72
C LEU A 37 0.30 -2.09 -1.66
N ILE A 38 0.67 -0.82 -1.75
CA ILE A 38 2.06 -0.37 -1.81
C ILE A 38 2.42 0.40 -0.55
N ASP A 39 3.53 0.04 0.10
CA ASP A 39 4.15 0.86 1.13
C ASP A 39 5.12 1.87 0.49
N PRO A 40 4.90 3.20 0.63
CA PRO A 40 5.82 4.20 0.12
C PRO A 40 7.26 4.08 0.64
N MET A 41 7.44 3.53 1.85
CA MET A 41 8.75 3.33 2.44
C MET A 41 9.58 2.32 1.64
N ASP A 42 8.96 1.21 1.23
CA ASP A 42 9.61 0.20 0.38
C ASP A 42 10.03 0.81 -0.96
N VAL A 43 9.14 1.57 -1.60
CA VAL A 43 9.43 2.27 -2.86
C VAL A 43 10.57 3.26 -2.70
N ALA A 44 10.57 4.05 -1.61
CA ALA A 44 11.62 5.01 -1.33
C ALA A 44 12.98 4.33 -1.13
N ILE A 45 13.02 3.24 -0.34
CA ILE A 45 14.24 2.47 -0.10
C ILE A 45 14.75 1.84 -1.39
N GLU A 46 13.88 1.24 -2.19
CA GLU A 46 14.25 0.71 -3.50
C GLU A 46 14.84 1.79 -4.41
N ALA A 47 14.22 2.96 -4.47
CA ALA A 47 14.71 4.07 -5.28
C ALA A 47 16.08 4.54 -4.79
N ILE A 48 16.27 4.64 -3.48
CA ILE A 48 17.54 5.02 -2.85
C ILE A 48 18.65 4.01 -3.20
N VAL A 49 18.38 2.71 -3.03
CA VAL A 49 19.37 1.65 -3.31
C VAL A 49 19.68 1.58 -4.81
N LYS A 50 18.67 1.71 -5.68
CA LYS A 50 18.84 1.71 -7.14
C LYS A 50 19.63 2.90 -7.65
N ASN A 51 19.42 4.10 -7.07
CA ASN A 51 20.12 5.32 -7.48
C ASN A 51 21.55 5.41 -6.93
N LYS A 52 22.04 4.35 -6.27
CA LYS A 52 23.37 4.25 -5.67
C LYS A 52 23.70 5.46 -4.80
N TYR A 53 23.56 5.28 -3.49
CA TYR A 53 24.62 5.78 -2.63
C TYR A 53 25.98 5.23 -3.08
#